data_AF-A0A3D5NX42-F1
#
_entry.id   AF-A0A3D5NX42-F1
#
_cell.length_a   1.000
_cell.length_b   1.000
_cell.length_c   1.000
_cell.angle_alpha   90.00
_cell.angle_beta   90.00
_cell.angle_gamma   90.00
#
_symmetry.space_group_name_H-M   'P 1'
#
loop_
_entity.id
_entity.type
_entity.pdbx_description
1 polymer ?
#
loop_
_entity_poly.entity_id
_entity_poly.type
_entity_poly.pdbx_seq_one_letter_code
_entity_poly.pdbx_strand_id
1 'polypeptide(L)' 'MTTVTFDQIAQSVINGATGTITKQVDALLEGGFTAREILNQGLMAGMAVVGDRFRR' A
#
# COMPACT_ATOMS: atom_id res chain seq x y z
N MET A 1 -4.44 16.48 9.65
CA MET A 1 -4.83 15.20 9.03
C MET A 1 -3.69 14.76 8.13
N THR A 2 -2.93 13.74 8.53
CA THR A 2 -1.99 13.07 7.62
C THR A 2 -2.82 12.23 6.65
N THR A 3 -3.06 12.76 5.45
CA THR A 3 -3.71 12.05 4.36
C THR A 3 -2.87 10.84 3.98
N VAL A 4 -3.41 9.64 4.20
CA VAL A 4 -2.80 8.40 3.74
C VAL A 4 -2.74 8.41 2.21
N THR A 5 -1.65 7.93 1.63
CA THR A 5 -1.45 7.88 0.17
C THR A 5 -1.12 6.46 -0.31
N PHE A 6 -1.30 6.20 -1.61
CA PHE A 6 -0.89 4.92 -2.20
C PHE A 6 0.61 4.63 -2.06
N ASP A 7 1.46 5.66 -2.12
CA ASP A 7 2.91 5.52 -1.92
C ASP A 7 3.22 5.03 -0.50
N GLN A 8 2.54 5.57 0.51
CA GLN A 8 2.70 5.10 1.89
C GLN A 8 2.30 3.64 2.07
N ILE A 9 1.25 3.17 1.39
CA ILE A 9 0.88 1.74 1.38
C ILE A 9 1.99 0.92 0.70
N ALA A 10 2.48 1.35 -0.46
CA ALA A 10 3.55 0.65 -1.17
C ALA A 10 4.82 0.55 -0.30
N GLN A 11 5.22 1.62 0.39
CA GLN A 11 6.33 1.60 1.33
C GLN A 11 6.09 0.65 2.51
N SER A 12 4.88 0.63 3.07
CA SER A 12 4.55 -0.31 4.14
C SER A 12 4.65 -1.77 3.68
N VAL A 13 4.24 -2.09 2.44
CA VAL A 13 4.42 -3.42 1.84
C VAL A 13 5.90 -3.76 1.70
N ILE A 14 6.69 -2.84 1.15
CA ILE A 14 8.14 -3.01 0.94
C ILE A 14 8.87 -3.25 2.27
N ASN A 15 8.43 -2.59 3.34
CA ASN A 15 9.04 -2.67 4.67
C ASN A 15 8.46 -3.78 5.56
N GLY A 16 7.47 -4.54 5.08
CA GLY A 16 6.81 -5.60 5.86
C GLY A 16 6.01 -5.06 7.06
N ALA A 17 5.51 -3.82 6.99
CA ALA A 17 4.79 -3.15 8.08
C ALA A 17 3.32 -3.58 8.17
N THR A 18 3.06 -4.88 8.33
CA THR A 18 1.73 -5.50 8.24
C THR A 18 0.68 -4.85 9.16
N GLY A 19 1.08 -4.43 10.37
CA GLY A 19 0.17 -3.78 11.31
C GLY A 19 -0.28 -2.37 10.90
N THR A 20 0.50 -1.69 10.05
CA THR A 20 0.19 -0.33 9.57
C THR A 20 -0.56 -0.38 8.24
N ILE A 21 -0.32 -1.40 7.40
CA ILE A 21 -0.97 -1.56 6.09
C ILE A 21 -2.48 -1.59 6.22
N THR A 22 -3.04 -2.36 7.15
CA THR A 22 -4.50 -2.47 7.31
C THR A 22 -5.13 -1.11 7.62
N LYS A 23 -4.53 -0.35 8.55
CA LYS A 23 -5.02 0.99 8.90
C LYS A 23 -4.94 1.98 7.75
N GLN A 24 -3.92 1.85 6.90
CA GLN A 24 -3.77 2.70 5.72
C GLN A 24 -4.79 2.35 4.64
N VAL A 25 -5.07 1.06 4.43
CA VAL A 25 -6.12 0.60 3.52
C VAL A 25 -7.49 1.09 3.99
N ASP A 26 -7.81 0.94 5.27
CA ASP A 26 -9.07 1.42 5.86
C ASP A 26 -9.23 2.94 5.67
N ALA A 27 -8.17 3.72 5.95
CA ALA A 27 -8.19 5.17 5.76
C ALA A 27 -8.43 5.59 4.30
N LEU A 28 -7.94 4.82 3.32
CA LEU A 28 -8.22 5.10 1.90
C LEU A 28 -9.63 4.69 1.49
N LEU A 29 -10.15 3.58 2.04
CA LEU A 29 -11.55 3.19 1.83
C LEU A 29 -12.51 4.27 2.38
N GLU A 30 -12.24 4.76 3.60
CA GLU A 30 -12.98 5.88 4.21
C GLU A 30 -12.81 7.18 3.42
N GLY A 31 -11.66 7.38 2.78
CA GLY A 31 -11.39 8.48 1.86
C GLY A 31 -12.11 8.39 0.50
N GLY A 32 -12.89 7.32 0.26
CA GLY A 32 -13.69 7.13 -0.95
C GLY A 32 -12.95 6.45 -2.11
N PHE A 33 -11.72 5.98 -1.89
CA PHE A 33 -11.01 5.19 -2.90
C PHE A 33 -11.58 3.77 -2.96
N THR A 34 -11.65 3.22 -4.17
CA THR A 34 -12.13 1.85 -4.35
C THR A 34 -11.07 0.84 -3.96
N ALA A 35 -11.51 -0.35 -3.52
CA ALA A 35 -10.60 -1.46 -3.23
C ALA A 35 -9.68 -1.81 -4.41
N ARG A 36 -10.19 -1.67 -5.65
CA ARG A 36 -9.41 -1.89 -6.87
C ARG A 36 -8.27 -0.88 -7.03
N GLU A 37 -8.52 0.40 -6.71
CA GLU A 37 -7.49 1.43 -6.76
C GLU A 37 -6.41 1.19 -5.71
N ILE A 38 -6.81 0.89 -4.47
CA ILE A 38 -5.88 0.62 -3.36
C ILE A 38 -5.01 -0.61 -3.66
N LEU A 39 -5.62 -1.67 -4.21
CA LEU A 39 -4.91 -2.88 -4.62
C LEU A 39 -3.88 -2.59 -5.72
N ASN A 40 -4.30 -1.93 -6.80
CA ASN A 40 -3.45 -1.73 -7.97
C ASN A 40 -2.36 -0.67 -7.75
N GLN A 41 -2.72 0.45 -7.14
CA GLN A 41 -1.85 1.62 -7.01
C GLN A 41 -1.00 1.59 -5.74
N GLY A 42 -1.44 0.89 -4.69
CA GLY A 42 -0.69 0.73 -3.43
C GLY A 42 -0.05 -0.65 -3.30
N LEU A 43 -0.89 -1.67 -3.06
CA LEU A 43 -0.40 -3.00 -2.65
C LEU A 43 0.45 -3.69 -3.72
N MET A 44 -0.05 -3.75 -4.96
CA MET A 44 0.69 -4.38 -6.07
C MET A 44 1.93 -3.58 -6.47
N ALA A 45 1.88 -2.25 -6.37
CA ALA A 45 3.04 -1.41 -6.62
C ALA A 45 4.19 -1.73 -5.65
N GLY A 46 3.88 -1.88 -4.36
CA GLY A 46 4.85 -2.33 -3.36
C GLY A 46 5.39 -3.73 -3.64
N MET A 47 4.50 -4.68 -3.97
CA MET A 47 4.89 -6.06 -4.29
C MET A 47 5.76 -6.16 -5.55
N ALA A 48 5.58 -5.29 -6.54
CA ALA A 48 6.44 -5.25 -7.72
C ALA A 48 7.90 -4.94 -7.35
N VAL A 49 8.11 -4.00 -6.42
CA VAL A 49 9.44 -3.66 -5.89
C VAL A 49 10.02 -4.84 -5.09
N VAL A 50 9.22 -5.48 -4.24
CA VAL A 50 9.65 -6.68 -3.49
C VAL A 50 10.06 -7.79 -4.45
N GLY A 51 9.27 -8.03 -5.50
CA GLY A 51 9.58 -9.04 -6.52
C GLY A 51 10.86 -8.72 -7.30
N ASP A 52 11.12 -7.46 -7.62
CA ASP A 52 12.38 -7.04 -8.24
C ASP A 52 13.58 -7.27 -7.29
N ARG A 53 13.44 -6.92 -6.00
CA ARG A 53 14.48 -7.16 -4.99
C ARG A 53 14.77 -8.63 -4.77
N PHE A 54 13.75 -9.48 -4.80
CA PHE A 54 13.90 -10.92 -4.61
C PHE A 54 14.57 -11.61 -5.80
N ARG A 55 14.39 -11.08 -7.01
CA ARG A 55 15.00 -11.64 -8.23
C ARG A 55 16.50 -11.38 -8.33
N ARG A 56 16.98 -10.29 -7.70
CA ARG A 56 18.40 -9.90 -7.68
C ARG A 56 19.15 -10.70 -6.63
#